data_AF-A0A961YHH2-F1
#
_entry.id   AF-A0A961YHH2-F1
#
_cell.length_a   1.000
_cell.length_b   1.000
_cell.length_c   1.000
_cell.angle_alpha   90.00
_cell.angle_beta   90.00
_cell.angle_gamma   90.00
#
_symmetry.space_group_name_H-M   'P 1'
#
loop_
_entity.id
_entity.type
_entity.pdbx_description
1 polymer ?
#
loop_
_entity_poly.entity_id
_entity_poly.type
_entity_poly.pdbx_seq_one_letter_code
_entity_poly.pdbx_strand_id
1 'polypeptide(L)' 'MKWWLSVFFLINGTWVPGSNIDQPGWGPRAYQTEAECLERKAFAEKQCHNYPLDYRAEWRCSSPDPLTKVPDDLVGVEC' A
#
# COMPACT_ATOMS: atom_id res chain seq x y z
N MET A 1 -19.10 5.07 -6.13
CA MET A 1 -18.26 4.05 -5.45
C MET A 1 -16.86 4.62 -5.32
N LYS A 2 -16.16 4.39 -4.22
CA LYS A 2 -14.80 4.91 -4.01
C LYS A 2 -13.78 3.80 -4.22
N TRP A 3 -12.58 4.19 -4.65
CA TRP A 3 -11.41 3.34 -4.72
C TRP A 3 -10.42 3.75 -3.66
N TRP A 4 -9.69 2.80 -3.10
CA TRP A 4 -8.76 3.03 -2.00
C TRP A 4 -7.38 2.57 -2.38
N LEU A 5 -6.39 3.43 -2.20
CA LEU A 5 -4.98 3.06 -2.28
C LEU A 5 -4.49 2.74 -0.87
N SER A 6 -4.21 1.47 -0.63
CA SER A 6 -3.55 0.99 0.57
C SER A 6 -2.09 0.65 0.26
N VAL A 7 -1.23 0.81 1.26
CA VAL A 7 0.18 0.41 1.18
C VAL A 7 0.48 -0.59 2.29
N PHE A 8 1.33 -1.56 1.98
CA PHE A 8 1.85 -2.55 2.91
C PHE A 8 3.36 -2.47 2.91
N PHE A 9 3.98 -2.70 4.06
CA PHE A 9 5.42 -2.66 4.22
C PHE A 9 5.93 -3.96 4.77
N LEU A 10 7.03 -4.46 4.24
CA LEU A 10 7.71 -5.63 4.76
C LEU A 10 8.74 -5.19 5.81
N ILE A 11 8.43 -5.42 7.08
CA ILE A 11 9.27 -5.07 8.22
C ILE A 11 9.64 -6.36 8.94
N ASN A 12 10.95 -6.64 9.06
CA ASN A 12 11.47 -7.85 9.72
C ASN A 12 10.82 -9.15 9.22
N GLY A 13 10.64 -9.29 7.89
CA GLY A 13 10.05 -10.48 7.26
C GLY A 13 8.54 -10.61 7.43
N THR A 14 7.86 -9.62 8.00
CA THR A 14 6.40 -9.59 8.17
C THR A 14 5.81 -8.39 7.44
N TRP A 15 4.76 -8.63 6.66
CA TRP A 15 3.99 -7.54 6.05
C TRP A 15 3.10 -6.86 7.08
N VAL A 16 3.12 -5.53 7.08
CA VAL A 16 2.27 -4.70 7.93
C VAL A 16 1.50 -3.69 7.09
N PRO A 17 0.22 -3.41 7.40
CA PRO A 17 -0.51 -2.31 6.77
C PRO A 17 0.14 -0.98 7.09
N GLY A 18 0.21 -0.06 6.12
CA GLY A 18 0.76 1.29 6.33
C GLY A 18 0.00 2.10 7.38
N SER A 19 -1.28 1.80 7.61
CA SER A 19 -2.07 2.37 8.71
C SER A 19 -1.54 2.02 10.10
N ASN A 20 -0.71 0.98 10.21
CA ASN A 20 -0.19 0.46 11.47
C ASN A 20 1.27 0.88 11.73
N ILE A 21 1.86 1.68 10.84
CA ILE A 21 3.20 2.23 11.03
C ILE A 21 3.08 3.51 11.87
N ASP A 22 3.98 3.67 12.84
CA ASP A 22 4.00 4.82 13.75
C ASP A 22 4.22 6.17 13.04
N GLN A 23 4.60 6.16 11.76
CA GLN A 23 4.77 7.35 10.94
C GLN A 23 3.42 7.77 10.31
N PRO A 24 2.95 9.00 10.57
CA PRO A 24 1.72 9.50 9.98
C PRO A 24 1.87 9.67 8.46
N GLY A 25 0.84 9.32 7.69
CA GLY A 25 0.75 9.60 6.25
C GLY A 25 0.62 8.39 5.32
N TRP A 26 0.82 7.17 5.86
CA TRP A 26 0.77 5.89 5.14
C TRP A 26 -0.60 5.18 5.21
N GLY A 27 -1.61 5.82 5.78
CA GLY A 27 -2.97 5.27 5.82
C GLY A 27 -3.63 5.22 4.42
N PRO A 28 -4.70 4.41 4.27
CA PRO A 28 -5.42 4.29 3.00
C PRO A 28 -5.98 5.62 2.50
N ARG A 29 -5.87 5.88 1.19
CA ARG A 29 -6.37 7.11 0.55
C ARG A 29 -7.48 6.82 -0.43
N ALA A 30 -8.57 7.56 -0.34
CA ALA A 30 -9.72 7.41 -1.23
C ALA A 30 -9.57 8.22 -2.53
N TYR A 31 -10.02 7.62 -3.62
CA TYR A 31 -10.10 8.16 -4.97
C TYR A 31 -11.50 7.94 -5.56
N GLN A 32 -11.90 8.76 -6.53
CA GLN A 32 -13.24 8.69 -7.12
C GLN A 32 -13.34 7.57 -8.14
N THR A 33 -12.24 7.27 -8.84
CA THR A 33 -12.21 6.28 -9.92
C THR A 33 -11.08 5.27 -9.72
N GLU A 34 -11.22 4.11 -10.36
CA GLU A 34 -10.17 3.09 -10.42
C GLU A 34 -8.91 3.65 -11.07
N ALA A 35 -9.09 4.38 -12.18
CA ALA A 35 -8.00 4.99 -12.94
C ALA A 35 -7.18 5.95 -12.09
N GLU A 36 -7.83 6.80 -11.27
CA GLU A 36 -7.13 7.68 -10.32
C GLU A 36 -6.31 6.89 -9.30
N CYS A 37 -6.88 5.79 -8.76
CA CYS A 37 -6.15 4.95 -7.81
C CYS A 37 -4.91 4.32 -8.45
N LEU A 38 -5.05 3.76 -9.66
CA LEU A 38 -3.96 3.12 -10.39
C LEU A 38 -2.88 4.12 -10.83
N GLU A 39 -3.27 5.33 -11.27
CA GLU A 39 -2.32 6.39 -11.58
C GLU A 39 -1.49 6.76 -10.34
N ARG A 40 -2.15 6.87 -9.18
CA ARG A 40 -1.49 7.19 -7.91
C ARG A 40 -0.62 6.06 -7.39
N LYS A 41 -1.04 4.81 -7.59
CA LYS A 41 -0.22 3.62 -7.37
C LYS A 41 1.07 3.70 -8.18
N ALA A 42 0.96 3.85 -9.50
CA ALA A 42 2.11 3.91 -10.40
C ALA A 42 3.03 5.10 -10.08
N PHE A 43 2.46 6.24 -9.72
CA PHE A 43 3.22 7.39 -9.24
C PHE A 43 4.01 7.04 -7.97
N ALA A 44 3.37 6.43 -6.98
CA ALA A 44 4.02 6.06 -5.71
C ALA A 44 5.14 5.04 -5.94
N GLU A 45 4.91 4.00 -6.73
CA GLU A 45 5.92 3.00 -7.10
C GLU A 45 7.11 3.64 -7.83
N LYS A 46 6.85 4.57 -8.76
CA LYS A 46 7.91 5.32 -9.45
C LYS A 46 8.70 6.21 -8.50
N GLN A 47 8.05 6.89 -7.56
CA GLN A 47 8.75 7.70 -6.56
C GLN A 47 9.60 6.81 -5.65
N CYS A 48 9.10 5.66 -5.21
CA CYS A 48 9.87 4.71 -4.40
C CYS A 48 11.05 4.10 -5.17
N HIS A 49 10.94 3.94 -6.49
CA HIS A 49 12.08 3.51 -7.30
C HIS A 49 13.20 4.56 -7.34
N ASN A 50 12.85 5.85 -7.45
CA ASN A 50 13.81 6.95 -7.48
C ASN A 50 14.34 7.33 -6.08
N TYR A 51 13.51 7.14 -5.05
CA TYR A 51 13.76 7.46 -3.66
C TYR A 51 13.34 6.25 -2.81
N PRO A 52 14.22 5.24 -2.70
CA PRO A 52 13.88 3.99 -2.02
C PRO A 52 13.52 4.24 -0.56
N LEU A 53 12.45 3.57 -0.14
CA LEU A 53 12.02 3.53 1.24
C LEU A 53 12.91 2.56 2.04
N ASP A 54 12.94 2.74 3.36
CA ASP A 54 13.69 1.86 4.27
C ASP A 54 13.19 0.41 4.24
N TYR A 55 11.92 0.22 3.85
CA TYR A 55 11.25 -1.07 3.77
C TYR A 55 10.70 -1.29 2.37
N ARG A 56 10.68 -2.55 1.94
CA ARG A 56 9.96 -2.95 0.73
C ARG A 56 8.48 -2.61 0.93
N ALA A 57 7.91 -1.87 -0.01
CA ALA A 57 6.53 -1.41 0.02
C ALA A 57 5.73 -1.99 -1.15
N GLU A 58 4.47 -2.30 -0.90
CA GLU A 58 3.54 -2.76 -1.91
C GLU A 58 2.23 -1.97 -1.88
N TRP A 59 1.85 -1.46 -3.04
CA TRP A 59 0.70 -0.57 -3.21
C TRP A 59 -0.45 -1.31 -3.88
N ARG A 60 -1.64 -1.25 -3.28
CA ARG A 60 -2.83 -1.97 -3.74
C ARG A 60 -4.04 -1.04 -3.82
N CYS A 61 -4.75 -1.13 -4.94
CA CYS A 61 -6.05 -0.50 -5.12
C CYS A 61 -7.17 -1.47 -4.76
N SER A 62 -8.17 -1.01 -4.00
CA SER A 62 -9.33 -1.80 -3.62
C SER A 62 -10.63 -1.01 -3.66
N SER A 63 -11.76 -1.71 -3.80
CA SER A 63 -13.11 -1.15 -3.77
C SER A 63 -14.07 -2.23 -3.25
N PRO A 64 -15.14 -1.87 -2.51
CA PRO A 64 -15.54 -0.53 -2.06
C PRO A 64 -14.80 -0.04 -0.81
N ASP A 65 -14.12 -0.94 -0.10
CA ASP A 65 -13.47 -0.69 1.19
C ASP A 65 -11.94 -0.67 1.06
N PRO A 66 -11.23 0.07 1.95
CA PRO A 66 -9.78 0.04 1.99
C PRO A 66 -9.28 -1.30 2.52
N LEU A 67 -8.17 -1.78 1.96
CA LEU A 67 -7.46 -2.90 2.56
C LEU A 67 -6.76 -2.42 3.84
N THR A 68 -7.29 -2.86 4.99
CA THR A 68 -6.74 -2.60 6.33
C THR A 68 -6.01 -3.82 6.90
N LYS A 69 -6.22 -4.99 6.29
CA LYS A 69 -5.53 -6.25 6.59
C LYS A 69 -4.56 -6.57 5.46
N VAL A 70 -3.47 -7.24 5.82
CA VAL A 70 -2.51 -7.77 4.85
C VAL A 70 -3.22 -8.77 3.94
N PRO A 71 -3.17 -8.60 2.61
CA PRO A 71 -3.68 -9.56 1.65
C PRO A 71 -3.04 -10.95 1.82
N ASP A 72 -3.83 -12.02 1.64
CA ASP A 72 -3.36 -13.40 1.82
C ASP A 72 -2.19 -13.76 0.87
N ASP A 73 -2.10 -13.13 -0.31
CA ASP A 73 -0.98 -13.31 -1.25
C ASP A 73 0.33 -12.70 -0.76
N LEU A 74 0.26 -11.80 0.23
CA LEU A 74 1.42 -11.27 0.95
C LEU A 74 1.70 -12.00 2.26
N VAL A 75 0.78 -12.85 2.72
CA VAL A 75 1.00 -13.69 3.90
C VAL A 75 1.92 -14.86 3.52
N GLY A 76 3.21 -14.55 3.42
CA GLY A 76 4.29 -15.49 3.23
C GLY A 76 5.53 -14.90 3.89
N VAL A 77 6.11 -15.64 4.83
CA VAL A 77 7.43 -15.32 5.37
C VAL A 77 8.39 -15.38 4.18
N GLU A 78 9.03 -14.27 3.80
CA GLU A 78 10.24 -14.37 2.97
C GLU A 78 11.26 -15.10 3.85
N CYS A 79 11.42 -16.41 3.61
CA CYS A 79 12.36 -17.29 4.28
C CYS A 79 13.81 -16.94 3.97
#